data_AF-A0A8T3A4M2-F1
#
_entry.id   AF-A0A8T3A4M2-F1
#
_cell.length_a   1.000
_cell.length_b   1.000
_cell.length_c   1.000
_cell.angle_alpha   90.00
_cell.angle_beta   90.00
_cell.angle_gamma   90.00
#
_symmetry.space_group_name_H-M   'P 1'
#
loop_
_entity.id
_entity.type
_entity.pdbx_description
1 polymer ?
#
loop_
_entity_poly.entity_id
_entity_poly.type
_entity_poly.pdbx_seq_one_letter_code
_entity_poly.pdbx_strand_id
1 'polypeptide(L)'
;MASYEHPYSPRDLQLPGYVPLSLSQIDIVLPYIGSSVVVVAAIWLLSGRFPKLSKTDRLLMCWWAFSGLTHIILEGYFAFVPDFFKKKTPFYLDELCKYAIASRKSYSYILQFAICLGQLYGCMVYFVTSYLDGDNFATSPFYYWAYYIGANGVWVVMATPIAIRSWKKIISVFELGNKKKTK
;
A
#
# COMPACT_ATOMS: atom_id res chain seq x y z
N MET A 1 9.04 -33.20 19.95
CA MET A 1 8.28 -32.52 18.88
C MET A 1 9.20 -32.41 17.69
N ALA A 2 8.79 -32.85 16.50
CA ALA A 2 9.64 -32.76 15.31
C ALA A 2 9.86 -31.28 14.95
N SER A 3 11.12 -30.82 14.93
CA SER A 3 11.50 -29.52 14.39
C SER A 3 11.58 -29.65 12.87
N TYR A 4 10.65 -29.01 12.16
CA TYR A 4 10.74 -28.90 10.71
C TYR A 4 11.77 -27.83 10.34
N GLU A 5 12.69 -28.14 9.43
CA GLU A 5 13.55 -27.13 8.82
C GLU A 5 12.70 -26.13 8.04
N HIS A 6 12.97 -24.83 8.21
CA HIS A 6 12.23 -23.76 7.55
C HIS A 6 13.01 -23.18 6.36
N PRO A 7 12.32 -22.64 5.33
CA PRO A 7 12.96 -22.11 4.13
C PRO A 7 13.52 -20.67 4.29
N TYR A 8 13.29 -20.03 5.45
CA TYR A 8 13.70 -18.65 5.70
C TYR A 8 15.20 -18.52 6.00
N SER A 9 15.76 -17.36 5.65
CA SER A 9 17.11 -16.97 6.06
C SER A 9 17.04 -16.17 7.37
N PRO A 10 17.96 -16.38 8.33
CA PRO A 10 19.07 -17.34 8.30
C PRO A 10 18.61 -18.78 8.66
N ARG A 11 19.27 -19.81 8.09
CA ARG A 11 18.80 -21.22 8.16
C ARG A 11 18.91 -21.87 9.54
N ASP A 12 19.76 -21.34 10.39
CA ASP A 12 20.01 -21.78 11.78
C ASP A 12 19.02 -21.16 12.78
N LEU A 13 18.12 -20.29 12.32
CA LEU A 13 17.05 -19.74 13.14
C LEU A 13 16.12 -20.86 13.64
N GLN A 14 15.84 -20.87 14.95
CA GLN A 14 14.95 -21.85 15.55
C GLN A 14 13.54 -21.28 15.58
N LEU A 15 12.63 -21.85 14.77
CA LEU A 15 11.21 -21.47 14.74
C LEU A 15 10.34 -22.55 15.42
N PRO A 16 10.21 -22.53 16.76
CA PRO A 16 9.41 -23.51 17.47
C PRO A 16 7.94 -23.42 17.03
N GLY A 17 7.38 -24.56 16.59
CA GLY A 17 6.01 -24.62 16.10
C GLY A 17 5.83 -24.18 14.65
N TYR A 18 6.91 -24.06 13.87
CA TYR A 18 6.81 -23.83 12.43
C TYR A 18 5.99 -24.92 11.74
N VAL A 19 4.99 -24.48 10.98
CA VAL A 19 4.17 -25.33 10.11
C VAL A 19 4.37 -24.84 8.68
N PRO A 20 4.80 -25.69 7.74
CA PRO A 20 4.98 -25.29 6.36
C PRO A 20 3.65 -24.88 5.71
N LEU A 21 3.72 -23.94 4.77
CA LEU A 21 2.58 -23.52 3.97
C LEU A 21 2.00 -24.73 3.21
N SER A 22 0.68 -24.92 3.33
CA SER A 22 -0.05 -25.94 2.60
C SER A 22 -0.42 -25.51 1.17
N LEU A 23 -0.39 -24.20 0.90
CA LEU A 23 -0.67 -23.61 -0.41
C LEU A 23 0.62 -23.27 -1.14
N SER A 24 0.63 -23.45 -2.46
CA SER A 24 1.76 -23.00 -3.27
C SER A 24 1.73 -21.47 -3.44
N GLN A 25 2.87 -20.90 -3.84
CA GLN A 25 2.96 -19.46 -4.13
C GLN A 25 1.97 -19.02 -5.22
N ILE A 26 1.71 -19.87 -6.23
CA ILE A 26 0.76 -19.58 -7.30
C ILE A 26 -0.67 -19.54 -6.75
N ASP A 27 -1.03 -20.46 -5.86
CA ASP A 27 -2.37 -20.52 -5.25
C ASP A 27 -2.69 -19.27 -4.41
N ILE A 28 -1.66 -18.55 -3.96
CA ILE A 28 -1.80 -17.30 -3.20
C ILE A 28 -1.76 -16.09 -4.13
N VAL A 29 -0.77 -16.03 -5.02
CA VAL A 29 -0.53 -14.86 -5.89
C VAL A 29 -1.61 -14.73 -6.95
N LEU A 30 -2.10 -15.83 -7.53
CA LEU A 30 -3.06 -15.79 -8.63
C LEU A 30 -4.43 -15.21 -8.19
N PRO A 31 -5.05 -15.63 -7.07
CA PRO A 31 -6.26 -14.99 -6.56
C PRO A 31 -6.04 -13.53 -6.16
N TYR A 32 -4.87 -13.19 -5.60
CA TYR A 32 -4.54 -11.81 -5.25
C TYR A 32 -4.48 -10.90 -6.49
N ILE A 33 -3.74 -11.31 -7.54
CA ILE A 33 -3.68 -10.56 -8.80
C ILE A 33 -5.06 -10.53 -9.47
N GLY A 34 -5.76 -11.66 -9.52
CA GLY A 34 -7.09 -11.76 -10.13
C GLY A 34 -8.11 -10.81 -9.48
N SER A 35 -8.21 -10.84 -8.16
CA SER A 35 -9.08 -9.92 -7.40
C SER A 35 -8.68 -8.45 -7.56
N SER A 36 -7.38 -8.16 -7.59
CA SER A 36 -6.87 -6.80 -7.83
C SER A 36 -7.26 -6.26 -9.21
N VAL A 37 -7.14 -7.09 -10.25
CA VAL A 37 -7.56 -6.74 -11.62
C VAL A 37 -9.07 -6.51 -11.68
N VAL A 38 -9.87 -7.34 -11.02
CA VAL A 38 -11.33 -7.16 -10.95
C VAL A 38 -11.69 -5.85 -10.28
N VAL A 39 -11.07 -5.50 -9.16
CA VAL A 39 -11.30 -4.22 -8.47
C VAL A 39 -10.93 -3.05 -9.37
N VAL A 40 -9.74 -3.06 -9.97
CA VAL A 40 -9.28 -1.98 -10.85
C VAL A 40 -10.21 -1.83 -12.05
N ALA A 41 -10.61 -2.92 -12.70
CA ALA A 41 -11.54 -2.91 -13.81
C ALA A 41 -12.91 -2.35 -13.40
N ALA A 42 -13.44 -2.77 -12.25
CA ALA A 42 -14.72 -2.26 -11.73
C ALA A 42 -14.67 -0.74 -11.49
N ILE A 43 -13.65 -0.24 -10.80
CA ILE A 43 -13.49 1.20 -10.54
C ILE A 43 -13.28 1.99 -11.84
N TRP A 44 -12.52 1.43 -12.80
CA TRP A 44 -12.31 2.04 -14.10
C TRP A 44 -13.63 2.18 -14.89
N LEU A 45 -14.43 1.12 -14.93
CA LEU A 45 -15.73 1.11 -15.62
C LEU A 45 -16.75 2.04 -14.94
N LEU A 46 -16.85 1.99 -13.61
CA LEU A 46 -17.75 2.84 -12.83
C LEU A 46 -17.40 4.33 -12.98
N SER A 47 -16.12 4.67 -12.87
CA SER A 47 -15.65 6.05 -13.03
C SER A 47 -15.83 6.58 -14.46
N GLY A 48 -15.83 5.69 -15.46
CA GLY A 48 -16.10 6.03 -16.87
C GLY A 48 -17.53 6.53 -17.13
N ARG A 49 -18.47 6.27 -16.21
CA ARG A 49 -19.85 6.77 -16.29
C ARG A 49 -19.95 8.26 -15.93
N PHE A 50 -18.89 8.87 -15.40
CA PHE A 50 -18.86 10.27 -14.98
C PHE A 50 -18.00 11.12 -15.93
N PRO A 51 -18.61 11.85 -16.88
CA PRO A 51 -17.87 12.57 -17.93
C PRO A 51 -17.03 13.75 -17.40
N LYS A 52 -17.27 14.20 -16.16
CA LYS A 52 -16.54 15.30 -15.50
C LYS A 52 -15.23 14.86 -14.82
N LEU A 53 -14.87 13.59 -14.88
CA LEU A 53 -13.64 13.07 -14.28
C LEU A 53 -12.52 13.00 -15.33
N SER A 54 -11.33 13.51 -14.98
CA SER A 54 -10.16 13.37 -15.83
C SER A 54 -9.65 11.92 -15.83
N LYS A 55 -8.94 11.50 -16.89
CA LYS A 55 -8.28 10.17 -16.92
C LYS A 55 -7.35 9.98 -15.72
N THR A 56 -6.65 11.03 -15.31
CA THR A 56 -5.77 11.03 -14.14
C THR A 56 -6.55 10.78 -12.85
N ASP A 57 -7.69 11.44 -12.65
CA ASP A 57 -8.52 11.20 -11.46
C ASP A 57 -9.03 9.75 -11.41
N ARG A 58 -9.39 9.18 -12.57
CA ARG A 58 -9.82 7.80 -12.68
C ARG A 58 -8.70 6.80 -12.35
N LEU A 59 -7.48 7.06 -12.84
CA LEU A 59 -6.30 6.26 -12.49
C LEU A 59 -5.97 6.36 -11.00
N LEU A 60 -6.06 7.56 -10.42
CA LEU A 60 -5.87 7.76 -8.99
C LEU A 60 -6.93 7.02 -8.18
N MET A 61 -8.20 7.04 -8.60
CA MET A 61 -9.26 6.27 -7.94
C MET A 61 -8.97 4.76 -7.97
N CYS A 62 -8.48 4.23 -9.09
CA CYS A 62 -8.07 2.82 -9.19
C CYS A 62 -6.91 2.51 -8.25
N TRP A 63 -5.88 3.37 -8.23
CA TRP A 63 -4.73 3.24 -7.35
C TRP A 63 -5.11 3.31 -5.87
N TRP A 64 -5.99 4.24 -5.47
CA TRP A 64 -6.46 4.37 -4.10
C TRP A 64 -7.33 3.18 -3.66
N ALA A 65 -8.17 2.66 -4.56
CA ALA A 65 -8.97 1.47 -4.27
C ALA A 65 -8.10 0.22 -4.10
N PHE A 66 -7.15 -0.01 -5.01
CA PHE A 66 -6.20 -1.11 -4.90
C PHE A 66 -5.35 -0.98 -3.63
N SER A 67 -4.73 0.17 -3.42
CA SER A 67 -3.84 0.37 -2.28
C SER A 67 -4.54 0.31 -0.93
N GLY A 68 -5.70 0.96 -0.80
CA GLY A 68 -6.51 0.89 0.41
C GLY A 68 -6.90 -0.56 0.74
N LEU A 69 -7.36 -1.33 -0.24
CA LEU A 69 -7.71 -2.74 -0.02
C LEU A 69 -6.50 -3.59 0.36
N THR A 70 -5.33 -3.38 -0.25
CA THR A 70 -4.10 -4.07 0.14
C THR A 70 -3.71 -3.76 1.59
N HIS A 71 -3.76 -2.49 2.01
CA HIS A 71 -3.41 -2.12 3.38
C HIS A 71 -4.45 -2.60 4.40
N ILE A 72 -5.73 -2.73 4.03
CA ILE A 72 -6.77 -3.24 4.94
C ILE A 72 -6.72 -4.76 5.05
N ILE A 73 -6.67 -5.46 3.91
CA ILE A 73 -6.82 -6.90 3.83
C ILE A 73 -5.51 -7.61 4.15
N LEU A 74 -4.37 -7.10 3.70
CA LEU A 74 -3.07 -7.71 3.95
C LEU A 74 -2.42 -7.08 5.18
N GLU A 75 -2.11 -5.78 5.15
CA GLU A 75 -1.32 -5.15 6.23
C GLU A 75 -2.11 -5.01 7.54
N GLY A 76 -3.39 -4.64 7.47
CA GLY A 76 -4.28 -4.56 8.63
C GLY A 76 -4.50 -5.93 9.28
N TYR A 77 -4.53 -6.99 8.47
CA TYR A 77 -4.60 -8.36 8.97
C TYR A 77 -3.30 -8.79 9.69
N PHE A 78 -2.12 -8.31 9.29
CA PHE A 78 -0.88 -8.56 10.02
C PHE A 78 -0.69 -7.65 11.24
N ALA A 79 -1.05 -6.37 11.15
CA ALA A 79 -0.80 -5.38 12.20
C ALA A 79 -1.68 -5.57 13.44
N PHE A 80 -2.90 -6.08 13.29
CA PHE A 80 -3.87 -6.22 14.38
C PHE A 80 -4.02 -7.64 14.91
N VAL A 81 -3.17 -8.57 14.46
CA VAL A 81 -3.22 -9.97 14.93
C VAL A 81 -1.86 -10.40 15.51
N PRO A 82 -1.55 -10.01 16.77
CA PRO A 82 -0.36 -10.50 17.48
C PRO A 82 -0.37 -12.01 17.73
N ASP A 83 -1.54 -12.66 17.62
CA ASP A 83 -1.74 -14.13 17.58
C ASP A 83 -2.41 -14.54 16.25
N PHE A 84 -1.71 -14.28 15.13
CA PHE A 84 -2.18 -14.41 13.73
C PHE A 84 -3.03 -15.66 13.40
N PHE A 85 -2.89 -16.73 14.19
CA PHE A 85 -3.58 -18.00 13.98
C PHE A 85 -4.98 -18.13 14.59
N LYS A 86 -5.57 -17.12 15.28
CA LYS A 86 -6.74 -17.42 16.15
C LYS A 86 -8.03 -16.59 16.15
N LYS A 87 -8.27 -15.45 15.45
CA LYS A 87 -9.66 -14.87 15.43
C LYS A 87 -9.99 -13.75 14.42
N LYS A 88 -11.31 -13.51 14.25
CA LYS A 88 -12.04 -12.68 13.27
C LYS A 88 -12.50 -11.32 13.84
N THR A 89 -12.15 -10.19 13.19
CA THR A 89 -12.99 -8.99 12.83
C THR A 89 -12.14 -7.74 12.47
N PRO A 90 -12.49 -6.91 11.46
CA PRO A 90 -11.75 -5.66 11.13
C PRO A 90 -12.48 -4.34 11.55
N PHE A 91 -11.70 -3.24 11.69
CA PHE A 91 -12.07 -1.94 12.31
C PHE A 91 -12.03 -0.71 11.36
N TYR A 92 -12.56 0.43 11.82
CA TYR A 92 -13.26 1.54 11.13
C TYR A 92 -12.47 2.67 10.40
N LEU A 93 -11.16 2.61 10.20
CA LEU A 93 -10.39 3.80 9.77
C LEU A 93 -10.44 4.16 8.25
N ASP A 94 -11.09 3.36 7.41
CA ASP A 94 -11.06 3.52 5.94
C ASP A 94 -12.29 4.24 5.34
N GLU A 95 -13.45 4.24 6.02
CA GLU A 95 -14.67 4.88 5.50
C GLU A 95 -14.50 6.41 5.32
N LEU A 96 -13.65 7.03 6.15
CA LEU A 96 -13.37 8.47 6.11
C LEU A 96 -12.53 8.89 4.89
N CYS A 97 -11.56 8.07 4.48
CA CYS A 97 -10.69 8.33 3.34
C CYS A 97 -11.45 8.21 2.01
N LYS A 98 -12.32 7.20 1.89
CA LYS A 98 -13.21 7.02 0.73
C LYS A 98 -14.20 8.19 0.59
N TYR A 99 -14.82 8.62 1.69
CA TYR A 99 -15.74 9.76 1.69
C TYR A 99 -15.04 11.08 1.30
N ALA A 100 -13.84 11.33 1.81
CA ALA A 100 -13.07 12.55 1.56
C ALA A 100 -12.64 12.72 0.09
N ILE A 101 -12.16 11.63 -0.52
CA ILE A 101 -11.69 11.63 -1.92
C ILE A 101 -12.88 11.69 -2.88
N ALA A 102 -13.95 10.92 -2.61
CA ALA A 102 -15.15 10.91 -3.45
C ALA A 102 -15.93 12.24 -3.39
N SER A 103 -15.92 12.93 -2.25
CA SER A 103 -16.72 14.16 -2.04
C SER A 103 -16.05 15.46 -2.52
N ARG A 104 -14.90 15.41 -3.20
CA ARG A 104 -14.09 16.58 -3.65
C ARG A 104 -13.93 17.68 -2.59
N LYS A 105 -13.79 17.33 -1.31
CA LYS A 105 -13.66 18.31 -0.23
C LYS A 105 -12.28 18.98 -0.27
N SER A 106 -12.20 20.21 0.25
CA SER A 106 -11.00 21.06 0.22
C SER A 106 -9.75 20.41 0.83
N TYR A 107 -9.93 19.51 1.79
CA TYR A 107 -8.84 18.79 2.46
C TYR A 107 -8.33 17.54 1.70
N SER A 108 -8.91 17.20 0.55
CA SER A 108 -8.55 15.98 -0.21
C SER A 108 -7.09 15.94 -0.66
N TYR A 109 -6.48 17.08 -1.03
CA TYR A 109 -5.05 17.14 -1.40
C TYR A 109 -4.13 17.05 -0.18
N ILE A 110 -4.55 17.60 0.96
CA ILE A 110 -3.80 17.50 2.22
C ILE A 110 -3.76 16.05 2.68
N LEU A 111 -4.90 15.36 2.61
CA LEU A 111 -4.99 13.94 2.97
C LEU A 111 -4.18 13.05 2.02
N GLN A 112 -4.27 13.27 0.70
CA GLN A 112 -3.44 12.54 -0.28
C GLN A 112 -1.95 12.75 -0.02
N PHE A 113 -1.54 13.98 0.30
CA PHE A 113 -0.15 14.29 0.64
C PHE A 113 0.30 13.57 1.92
N ALA A 114 -0.50 13.62 2.98
CA ALA A 114 -0.19 12.95 4.25
C ALA A 114 -0.08 11.43 4.10
N ILE A 115 -1.00 10.79 3.36
CA ILE A 115 -0.97 9.35 3.09
C ILE A 115 0.28 8.97 2.28
N CYS A 116 0.60 9.73 1.23
CA CYS A 116 1.81 9.45 0.44
C CYS A 116 3.10 9.63 1.25
N LEU A 117 3.15 10.62 2.16
CA LEU A 117 4.29 10.76 3.07
C LEU A 117 4.40 9.57 4.03
N GLY A 118 3.27 9.07 4.55
CA GLY A 118 3.24 7.86 5.37
C GLY A 118 3.78 6.64 4.61
N GLN A 119 3.34 6.44 3.36
CA GLN A 119 3.84 5.36 2.50
C GLN A 119 5.34 5.49 2.22
N LEU A 120 5.82 6.68 1.88
CA LEU A 120 7.25 6.92 1.61
C LEU A 120 8.10 6.74 2.86
N TYR A 121 7.63 7.22 4.02
CA TYR A 121 8.31 7.02 5.29
C TYR A 121 8.38 5.53 5.66
N GLY A 122 7.27 4.81 5.51
CA GLY A 122 7.21 3.36 5.73
C GLY A 122 8.21 2.61 4.83
N CYS A 123 8.23 2.90 3.52
CA CYS A 123 9.20 2.32 2.61
C CYS A 123 10.65 2.68 2.96
N MET A 124 10.91 3.94 3.33
CA MET A 124 12.24 4.38 3.74
C MET A 124 12.73 3.61 4.96
N VAL A 125 11.91 3.51 6.01
CA VAL A 125 12.23 2.72 7.20
C VAL A 125 12.45 1.26 6.81
N TYR A 126 11.58 0.67 6.00
CA TYR A 126 11.68 -0.72 5.55
C TYR A 126 13.02 -1.02 4.84
N PHE A 127 13.42 -0.19 3.87
CA PHE A 127 14.67 -0.38 3.14
C PHE A 127 15.90 -0.10 4.02
N VAL A 128 15.86 0.97 4.82
CA VAL A 128 16.99 1.35 5.67
C VAL A 128 17.22 0.31 6.77
N THR A 129 16.16 -0.17 7.42
CA THR A 129 16.29 -1.19 8.47
C THR A 129 16.92 -2.46 7.94
N SER A 130 16.49 -2.93 6.76
CA SER A 130 17.05 -4.15 6.16
C SER A 130 18.52 -3.97 5.75
N TYR A 131 18.88 -2.80 5.23
CA TYR A 131 20.27 -2.45 4.90
C TYR A 131 21.16 -2.40 6.16
N LEU A 132 20.66 -1.79 7.25
CA LEU A 132 21.37 -1.74 8.53
C LEU A 132 21.53 -3.12 9.17
N ASP A 133 20.59 -4.05 8.92
CA ASP A 133 20.65 -5.45 9.35
C ASP A 133 21.55 -6.32 8.43
N GLY A 134 22.22 -5.70 7.46
CA GLY A 134 23.22 -6.33 6.61
C GLY A 134 22.67 -7.09 5.40
N ASP A 135 21.41 -6.84 5.01
CA ASP A 135 20.74 -7.39 3.81
C ASP A 135 20.75 -8.94 3.68
N ASN A 136 20.99 -9.66 4.78
CA ASN A 136 21.11 -11.13 4.80
C ASN A 136 19.78 -11.88 5.02
N PHE A 137 18.65 -11.22 4.74
CA PHE A 137 17.31 -11.76 5.00
C PHE A 137 16.72 -12.53 3.80
N ALA A 138 17.21 -12.30 2.58
CA ALA A 138 16.63 -12.91 1.38
C ALA A 138 17.18 -14.31 1.10
N THR A 139 16.28 -15.30 1.01
CA THR A 139 16.64 -16.70 0.71
C THR A 139 17.22 -16.88 -0.71
N SER A 140 16.86 -16.02 -1.66
CA SER A 140 17.39 -16.06 -3.03
C SER A 140 17.36 -14.68 -3.70
N PRO A 141 18.16 -14.47 -4.78
CA PRO A 141 18.13 -13.22 -5.55
C PRO A 141 16.73 -12.89 -6.09
N PHE A 142 15.92 -13.91 -6.41
CA PHE A 142 14.55 -13.71 -6.86
C PHE A 142 13.67 -13.06 -5.78
N TYR A 143 13.74 -13.54 -4.54
CA TYR A 143 12.98 -12.93 -3.42
C TYR A 143 13.48 -11.52 -3.10
N TYR A 144 14.79 -11.28 -3.24
CA TYR A 144 15.36 -9.96 -3.05
C TYR A 144 14.86 -8.97 -4.12
N TRP A 145 15.00 -9.30 -5.40
CA TRP A 145 14.68 -8.34 -6.47
C TRP A 145 13.20 -8.24 -6.78
N ALA A 146 12.47 -9.35 -6.84
CA ALA A 146 11.06 -9.32 -7.24
C ALA A 146 10.15 -8.86 -6.09
N TYR A 147 10.36 -9.39 -4.88
CA TYR A 147 9.50 -9.09 -3.72
C TYR A 147 10.02 -7.89 -2.94
N TYR A 148 11.27 -7.93 -2.49
CA TYR A 148 11.80 -6.87 -1.63
C TYR A 148 11.97 -5.55 -2.39
N ILE A 149 12.69 -5.51 -3.52
CA ILE A 149 12.85 -4.29 -4.31
C ILE A 149 11.62 -4.01 -5.19
N GLY A 150 11.17 -5.00 -5.98
CA GLY A 150 10.13 -4.81 -6.99
C GLY A 150 8.78 -4.43 -6.40
N ALA A 151 8.21 -5.29 -5.55
CA ALA A 151 6.88 -5.07 -4.99
C ALA A 151 6.82 -3.82 -4.10
N ASN A 152 7.84 -3.57 -3.25
CA ASN A 152 7.88 -2.37 -2.42
C ASN A 152 8.24 -1.10 -3.21
N GLY A 153 9.04 -1.22 -4.27
CA GLY A 153 9.41 -0.11 -5.14
C GLY A 153 8.21 0.53 -5.84
N VAL A 154 7.16 -0.24 -6.15
CA VAL A 154 5.90 0.29 -6.70
C VAL A 154 5.26 1.32 -5.76
N TRP A 155 5.32 1.10 -4.44
CA TRP A 155 4.80 2.06 -3.46
C TRP A 155 5.54 3.39 -3.51
N VAL A 156 6.87 3.36 -3.62
CA VAL A 156 7.70 4.57 -3.73
C VAL A 156 7.43 5.31 -5.04
N VAL A 157 7.42 4.57 -6.16
CA VAL A 157 7.24 5.12 -7.50
C VAL A 157 5.86 5.75 -7.66
N MET A 158 4.82 5.21 -7.03
CA MET A 158 3.47 5.76 -7.12
C MET A 158 3.19 6.85 -6.10
N ALA A 159 3.68 6.73 -4.86
CA ALA A 159 3.47 7.73 -3.83
C ALA A 159 4.19 9.05 -4.15
N THR A 160 5.40 9.00 -4.73
CA THR A 160 6.22 10.20 -4.98
C THR A 160 5.55 11.21 -5.93
N PRO A 161 5.07 10.84 -7.14
CA PRO A 161 4.38 11.77 -8.03
C PRO A 161 3.07 12.31 -7.45
N ILE A 162 2.33 11.48 -6.70
CA ILE A 162 1.08 11.88 -6.06
C ILE A 162 1.34 12.90 -4.96
N ALA A 163 2.38 12.70 -4.15
CA ALA A 163 2.82 13.66 -3.13
C ALA A 163 3.22 15.00 -3.77
N ILE A 164 4.07 14.98 -4.80
CA ILE A 164 4.52 16.19 -5.51
C ILE A 164 3.32 16.94 -6.10
N ARG A 165 2.39 16.22 -6.76
CA ARG A 165 1.19 16.83 -7.34
C ARG A 165 0.31 17.48 -6.28
N SER A 166 0.10 16.79 -5.16
CA SER A 166 -0.73 17.28 -4.06
C SER A 166 -0.11 18.52 -3.41
N TRP A 167 1.20 18.50 -3.18
CA TRP A 167 1.97 19.62 -2.65
C TRP A 167 1.89 20.87 -3.52
N LYS A 168 2.13 20.72 -4.84
CA LYS A 168 2.00 21.83 -5.81
C LYS A 168 0.60 22.44 -5.78
N LYS A 169 -0.44 21.61 -5.64
CA LYS A 169 -1.83 22.10 -5.58
C LYS A 169 -2.10 22.86 -4.28
N ILE A 170 -1.60 22.37 -3.15
CA ILE A 170 -1.71 23.04 -1.85
C ILE A 170 -1.08 24.43 -1.92
N ILE A 171 0.17 24.54 -2.40
CA ILE A 171 0.87 25.82 -2.55
C ILE A 171 0.05 26.80 -3.40
N SER A 172 -0.46 26.36 -4.56
CA SER A 172 -1.21 27.23 -5.47
C SER A 172 -2.45 27.87 -4.81
N VAL A 173 -3.10 27.17 -3.88
CA VAL A 173 -4.26 27.68 -3.14
C VAL A 173 -3.83 28.76 -2.14
N PHE A 174 -2.73 28.56 -1.42
CA PHE A 174 -2.20 29.56 -0.48
C PHE A 174 -1.74 30.83 -1.20
N GLU A 175 -1.08 30.70 -2.35
CA GLU A 175 -0.66 31.85 -3.17
C GLU A 175 -1.86 32.68 -3.66
N LEU A 176 -2.93 32.02 -4.11
CA LEU A 176 -4.18 32.70 -4.51
C LEU A 176 -4.85 33.39 -3.32
N GLY A 177 -4.83 32.76 -2.14
CA GLY A 177 -5.32 33.35 -0.90
C GLY A 177 -4.56 34.61 -0.49
N ASN A 178 -3.23 34.58 -0.59
CA ASN A 178 -2.39 35.74 -0.30
C ASN A 178 -2.63 36.89 -1.29
N LYS A 179 -2.70 36.60 -2.59
CA LYS A 179 -3.00 37.62 -3.62
C LYS A 179 -4.35 38.31 -3.44
N LYS A 180 -5.35 37.61 -2.88
CA LYS A 180 -6.66 38.20 -2.54
C LYS A 180 -6.63 39.10 -1.30
N LYS A 181 -5.68 38.93 -0.39
CA LYS A 181 -5.52 39.78 0.80
C LYS A 181 -4.73 41.07 0.52
N THR A 182 -3.94 41.09 -0.56
CA THR A 182 -3.12 42.25 -0.95
C THR A 182 -3.82 43.18 -1.95
N LYS A 183 -5.00 42.80 -2.46
CA LYS A 183 -5.91 43.65 -3.25
C LYS A 183 -7.01 44.18 -2.36
#